data_AF-A0AA42XUN5-F1
#
_entry.id   AF-A0AA42XUN5-F1
#
_cell.length_a   1.000
_cell.length_b   1.000
_cell.length_c   1.000
_cell.angle_alpha   90.00
_cell.angle_beta   90.00
_cell.angle_gamma   90.00
#
_symmetry.space_group_name_H-M   'P 1'
#
loop_
_entity.id
_entity.type
_entity.pdbx_description
1 polymer ?
#
loop_
_entity_poly.entity_id
_entity_poly.type
_entity_poly.pdbx_seq_one_letter_code
_entity_poly.pdbx_strand_id
1 'polypeptide(L)'
;MKATVRSLFVALFVLAMAVPEAPLSADEDSMKNCYDVRGEARYGALGYKHIVIVTNRCDITLKCEVWTDVDPSPRVSLTVGPNATQEVACRINSPARGFKAFGECKKE
;
A
#
# COMPACT_ATOMS: atom_id res chain seq x y z
N MET A 1 57.03 27.83 -50.66
CA MET A 1 56.63 28.70 -49.54
C MET A 1 55.10 28.70 -49.41
N LYS A 2 54.63 28.46 -48.18
CA LYS A 2 53.32 28.78 -47.60
C LYS A 2 52.10 27.89 -47.94
N ALA A 3 51.70 27.19 -46.88
CA ALA A 3 50.57 26.32 -46.66
C ALA A 3 49.20 26.98 -46.85
N THR A 4 48.15 26.17 -46.98
CA THR A 4 46.90 26.41 -46.25
C THR A 4 46.07 25.13 -46.13
N VAL A 5 45.96 24.69 -44.88
CA VAL A 5 45.13 23.60 -44.37
C VAL A 5 43.65 24.03 -44.42
N ARG A 6 42.79 23.19 -45.00
CA ARG A 6 41.31 23.27 -44.94
C ARG A 6 40.81 21.84 -44.91
N SER A 7 39.88 21.39 -44.09
CA SER A 7 39.16 21.93 -42.94
C SER A 7 38.52 20.68 -42.34
N LEU A 8 38.66 20.45 -41.05
CA LEU A 8 37.93 19.40 -40.34
C LEU A 8 36.42 19.64 -40.49
N PHE A 9 35.67 18.62 -40.91
CA PHE A 9 34.23 18.53 -40.67
C PHE A 9 33.91 17.20 -39.99
N VAL A 10 34.00 17.27 -38.66
CA VAL A 10 33.12 16.69 -37.63
C VAL A 10 32.12 15.64 -38.14
N ALA A 11 32.43 14.36 -37.93
CA ALA A 11 31.44 13.29 -37.96
C ALA A 11 30.81 13.17 -36.57
N LEU A 12 29.66 13.84 -36.37
CA LEU A 12 28.84 13.74 -35.17
C LEU A 12 27.97 12.47 -35.28
N PHE A 13 28.48 11.33 -34.80
CA PHE A 13 27.68 10.11 -34.69
C PHE A 13 26.71 10.26 -33.52
N VAL A 14 25.42 10.34 -33.86
CA VAL A 14 24.28 10.43 -32.94
C VAL A 14 24.24 9.17 -32.08
N LEU A 15 24.57 9.31 -30.79
CA LEU A 15 24.44 8.25 -29.80
C LEU A 15 22.97 8.17 -29.37
N ALA A 16 22.22 7.25 -29.95
CA ALA A 16 20.86 6.94 -29.53
C ALA A 16 20.90 6.35 -28.11
N MET A 17 20.59 7.17 -27.11
CA MET A 17 20.35 6.68 -25.75
C MET A 17 19.03 5.92 -25.73
N ALA A 18 19.12 4.60 -25.58
CA ALA A 18 17.99 3.77 -25.19
C ALA A 18 17.54 4.21 -23.80
N VAL A 19 16.42 4.92 -23.72
CA VAL A 19 15.76 5.26 -22.46
C VAL A 19 15.07 3.98 -21.97
N PRO A 20 15.47 3.41 -20.82
CA PRO A 20 14.75 2.27 -20.27
C PRO A 20 13.40 2.76 -19.73
N GLU A 21 12.30 2.27 -20.30
CA GLU A 21 10.96 2.43 -19.74
C GLU A 21 10.88 1.64 -18.43
N ALA A 22 11.04 2.34 -17.31
CA ALA A 22 10.80 1.77 -15.99
C ALA A 22 9.29 1.49 -15.82
N PRO A 23 8.86 0.25 -15.50
CA PRO A 23 7.47 -0.03 -15.19
C PRO A 23 7.13 0.49 -13.78
N LEU A 24 6.83 1.78 -13.68
CA LEU A 24 6.28 2.41 -12.48
C LEU A 24 4.75 2.34 -12.56
N SER A 25 4.09 1.35 -11.94
CA SER A 25 2.72 1.45 -11.37
C SER A 25 1.97 0.12 -11.19
N ALA A 26 2.42 -1.00 -11.77
CA ALA A 26 1.64 -2.25 -11.69
C ALA A 26 1.56 -2.84 -10.27
N ASP A 27 2.60 -2.62 -9.45
CA ASP A 27 2.69 -3.27 -8.14
C ASP A 27 1.77 -2.61 -7.09
N GLU A 28 1.62 -1.27 -7.10
CA GLU A 28 0.76 -0.56 -6.14
C GLU A 28 -0.74 -0.81 -6.38
N ASP A 29 -1.17 -0.85 -7.64
CA ASP A 29 -2.57 -1.12 -7.97
C ASP A 29 -2.96 -2.58 -7.71
N SER A 30 -2.01 -3.51 -7.91
CA SER A 30 -2.22 -4.92 -7.56
C SER A 30 -2.50 -5.10 -6.06
N MET A 31 -1.84 -4.30 -5.22
CA MET A 31 -1.93 -4.43 -3.77
C MET A 31 -3.25 -3.91 -3.20
N LYS A 32 -3.82 -2.84 -3.78
CA LYS A 32 -5.14 -2.34 -3.37
C LYS A 32 -6.27 -3.33 -3.67
N ASN A 33 -6.12 -4.13 -4.72
CA ASN A 33 -7.08 -5.18 -5.04
C ASN A 33 -6.86 -6.45 -4.19
N CYS A 34 -5.65 -6.64 -3.61
CA CYS A 34 -5.32 -7.82 -2.81
C CYS A 34 -6.09 -7.93 -1.48
N TYR A 35 -6.51 -6.82 -0.87
CA TYR A 35 -7.16 -6.87 0.43
C TYR A 35 -8.35 -5.93 0.55
N ASP A 36 -9.22 -6.23 1.51
CA ASP A 36 -10.34 -5.38 1.91
C ASP A 36 -10.23 -5.07 3.40
N VAL A 37 -10.56 -3.84 3.80
CA VAL A 37 -10.59 -3.39 5.19
C VAL A 37 -11.97 -2.84 5.49
N ARG A 38 -12.63 -3.43 6.49
CA ARG A 38 -13.95 -2.98 6.94
C ARG A 38 -14.03 -2.88 8.46
N GLY A 39 -14.89 -1.98 8.91
CA GLY A 39 -15.21 -1.81 10.33
C GLY A 39 -16.49 -2.52 10.71
N GLU A 40 -16.52 -3.12 11.89
CA GLU A 40 -17.71 -3.69 12.49
C GLU A 40 -17.81 -3.30 13.97
N ALA A 41 -18.94 -2.72 14.36
CA ALA A 41 -19.24 -2.43 15.76
C ALA A 41 -19.99 -3.62 16.37
N ARG A 42 -19.34 -4.37 17.26
CA ARG A 42 -19.98 -5.49 17.96
C ARG A 42 -20.30 -5.10 19.40
N TYR A 43 -21.57 -5.20 19.78
CA TYR A 43 -22.00 -4.88 21.14
C TYR A 43 -21.47 -5.92 22.15
N GLY A 44 -20.99 -5.44 23.30
CA GLY A 44 -20.56 -6.26 24.43
C GLY A 44 -21.05 -5.70 25.76
N ALA A 45 -20.59 -6.29 26.88
CA ALA A 45 -21.15 -6.01 28.21
C ALA A 45 -21.09 -4.54 28.66
N LEU A 46 -20.09 -3.77 28.21
CA LEU A 46 -19.84 -2.39 28.67
C LEU A 46 -19.83 -1.37 27.51
N GLY A 47 -20.38 -1.74 26.35
CA GLY A 47 -20.40 -0.91 25.14
C GLY A 47 -19.99 -1.66 23.87
N TYR A 48 -19.80 -0.93 22.79
CA TYR A 48 -19.35 -1.49 21.52
C TYR A 48 -17.84 -1.73 21.50
N LYS A 49 -17.44 -2.83 20.88
CA LYS A 49 -16.09 -3.04 20.37
C LYS A 49 -16.04 -2.53 18.94
N HIS A 50 -15.07 -1.68 18.64
CA HIS A 50 -14.76 -1.31 17.26
C HIS A 50 -13.74 -2.29 16.73
N ILE A 51 -14.19 -3.15 15.84
CA ILE A 51 -13.38 -4.22 15.26
C ILE A 51 -13.05 -3.84 13.84
N VAL A 52 -11.77 -3.92 13.49
CA VAL A 52 -11.33 -3.84 12.10
C VAL A 52 -11.09 -5.25 11.59
N ILE A 53 -11.63 -5.54 10.42
CA ILE A 53 -11.59 -6.84 9.78
C ILE A 53 -10.86 -6.66 8.46
N VAL A 54 -9.80 -7.43 8.27
CA VAL A 54 -8.97 -7.43 7.06
C VAL A 54 -9.14 -8.76 6.36
N THR A 55 -9.54 -8.73 5.09
CA THR A 55 -9.64 -9.91 4.23
C THR A 55 -8.51 -9.87 3.22
N ASN A 56 -7.66 -10.88 3.19
CA ASN A 56 -6.65 -11.08 2.16
C ASN A 56 -7.19 -12.02 1.08
N ARG A 57 -7.14 -11.58 -0.18
CA ARG A 57 -7.58 -12.33 -1.37
C ARG A 57 -6.41 -12.81 -2.23
N CYS A 58 -5.19 -12.54 -1.81
CA CYS A 58 -3.98 -12.91 -2.53
C CYS A 58 -3.32 -14.15 -1.90
N ASP A 59 -2.52 -14.85 -2.71
CA ASP A 59 -1.83 -16.09 -2.33
C ASP A 59 -0.53 -15.86 -1.53
N ILE A 60 -0.39 -14.67 -0.94
CA ILE A 60 0.78 -14.25 -0.16
C ILE A 60 0.34 -13.76 1.21
N THR A 61 1.23 -13.85 2.20
CA THR A 61 0.98 -13.27 3.51
C THR A 61 1.11 -11.75 3.45
N LEU A 62 0.21 -11.05 4.14
CA LEU A 62 0.22 -9.60 4.27
C LEU A 62 0.53 -9.18 5.69
N LYS A 63 1.35 -8.14 5.83
CA LYS A 63 1.52 -7.39 7.07
C LYS A 63 0.76 -6.08 6.97
N CYS A 64 -0.20 -5.88 7.86
CA CYS A 64 -1.13 -4.77 7.84
C CYS A 64 -1.01 -3.90 9.09
N GLU A 65 -1.21 -2.60 8.91
CA GLU A 65 -1.49 -1.64 9.99
C GLU A 65 -2.92 -1.15 9.84
N VAL A 66 -3.70 -1.19 10.91
CA VAL A 66 -5.11 -0.77 10.91
C VAL A 66 -5.40 0.24 12.01
N TRP A 67 -6.36 1.11 11.75
CA TRP A 67 -6.81 2.14 12.69
C TRP A 67 -8.25 2.57 12.37
N THR A 68 -8.78 3.49 13.16
CA THR A 68 -10.11 4.06 12.95
C THR A 68 -10.06 5.58 12.93
N ASP A 69 -11.13 6.23 12.49
CA ASP A 69 -11.26 7.70 12.56
C ASP A 69 -11.28 8.22 14.00
N VAL A 70 -11.83 7.44 14.93
CA VAL A 70 -11.92 7.80 16.37
C VAL A 70 -10.64 7.50 17.14
N ASP A 71 -9.83 6.55 16.67
CA ASP A 71 -8.52 6.18 17.23
C ASP A 71 -7.49 6.05 16.09
N PRO A 72 -6.98 7.17 15.54
CA PRO A 72 -6.04 7.16 14.41
C PRO A 72 -4.61 6.76 14.80
N SER A 73 -4.29 6.79 16.08
CA SER A 73 -3.00 6.37 16.65
C SER A 73 -3.21 5.83 18.08
N PRO A 74 -2.53 4.74 18.48
CA PRO A 74 -1.58 3.96 17.68
C PRO A 74 -2.29 3.10 16.62
N ARG A 75 -1.60 2.88 15.49
CA ARG A 75 -2.02 1.88 14.51
C ARG A 75 -1.74 0.49 15.05
N VAL A 76 -2.67 -0.45 14.81
CA VAL A 76 -2.56 -1.83 15.27
C VAL A 76 -1.99 -2.69 14.15
N SER A 77 -0.90 -3.41 14.41
CA SER A 77 -0.33 -4.34 13.44
C SER A 77 -0.98 -5.70 13.50
N LEU A 78 -1.24 -6.32 12.34
CA LEU A 78 -1.64 -7.71 12.23
C LEU A 78 -1.04 -8.38 10.98
N THR A 79 -0.86 -9.69 11.05
CA THR A 79 -0.47 -10.52 9.90
C THR A 79 -1.67 -11.30 9.41
N VAL A 80 -1.94 -11.24 8.10
CA VAL A 80 -3.06 -11.91 7.46
C VAL A 80 -2.51 -12.91 6.46
N GLY A 81 -2.74 -14.20 6.71
CA GLY A 81 -2.28 -15.27 5.83
C GLY A 81 -2.91 -15.21 4.44
N PRO A 82 -2.40 -16.01 3.48
CA PRO A 82 -2.96 -16.13 2.14
C PRO A 82 -4.44 -16.52 2.18
N ASN A 83 -5.28 -15.87 1.38
CA ASN A 83 -6.72 -16.16 1.29
C ASN A 83 -7.45 -16.21 2.65
N ALA A 84 -6.95 -15.48 3.66
CA ALA A 84 -7.45 -15.52 5.02
C ALA A 84 -8.14 -14.20 5.42
N THR A 85 -8.95 -14.27 6.47
CA THR A 85 -9.53 -13.10 7.13
C THR A 85 -9.04 -13.04 8.55
N GLN A 86 -8.67 -11.85 9.01
CA GLN A 86 -8.29 -11.60 10.40
C GLN A 86 -9.02 -10.38 10.94
N GLU A 87 -9.26 -10.39 12.24
CA GLU A 87 -9.95 -9.30 12.93
C GLU A 87 -9.19 -8.87 14.18
N VAL A 88 -9.25 -7.57 14.48
CA VAL A 88 -8.65 -7.00 15.68
C VAL A 88 -9.54 -5.91 16.25
N ALA A 89 -9.66 -5.87 17.58
CA ALA A 89 -10.36 -4.79 18.26
C ALA A 89 -9.41 -3.60 18.41
N CYS A 90 -9.73 -2.49 17.75
CA CYS A 90 -8.99 -1.23 17.91
C CYS A 90 -9.47 -0.44 19.12
N ARG A 91 -10.75 -0.59 19.50
CA ARG A 91 -11.34 0.05 20.69
C ARG A 91 -12.31 -0.89 21.39
N ILE A 92 -12.33 -0.82 22.71
CA ILE A 92 -13.26 -1.56 23.58
C ILE A 92 -14.04 -0.55 24.43
N ASN A 93 -15.31 -0.87 24.73
CA ASN A 93 -16.22 -0.05 25.54
C ASN A 93 -16.53 1.34 24.93
N SER A 94 -16.69 1.38 23.60
CA SER A 94 -17.15 2.57 22.92
C SER A 94 -18.66 2.79 23.14
N PRO A 95 -19.11 4.02 23.43
CA PRO A 95 -20.54 4.32 23.41
C PRO A 95 -21.09 4.41 21.98
N ALA A 96 -20.23 4.59 20.98
CA ALA A 96 -20.62 4.80 19.59
C ALA A 96 -20.63 3.50 18.79
N ARG A 97 -21.63 3.33 17.91
CA ARG A 97 -21.68 2.24 16.91
C ARG A 97 -21.09 2.64 15.55
N GLY A 98 -21.01 3.94 15.26
CA GLY A 98 -20.52 4.46 13.98
C GLY A 98 -19.05 4.84 14.08
N PHE A 99 -18.24 4.31 13.17
CA PHE A 99 -16.84 4.65 12.98
C PHE A 99 -16.42 4.27 11.56
N LYS A 100 -15.28 4.80 11.10
CA LYS A 100 -14.64 4.38 9.85
C LYS A 100 -13.39 3.59 10.17
N ALA A 101 -13.21 2.46 9.49
CA ALA A 101 -11.97 1.68 9.55
C ALA A 101 -11.05 2.06 8.40
N PHE A 102 -9.76 2.03 8.66
CA PHE A 102 -8.70 2.23 7.69
C PHE A 102 -7.63 1.17 7.88
N GLY A 103 -6.89 0.89 6.81
CA GLY A 103 -5.73 0.02 6.90
C GLY A 103 -4.84 0.13 5.68
N GLU A 104 -3.56 -0.15 5.92
CA GLU A 104 -2.52 -0.24 4.91
C GLU A 104 -1.85 -1.60 5.06
N CYS A 105 -1.86 -2.40 4.00
CA CYS A 105 -1.19 -3.69 3.97
C CYS A 105 -0.06 -3.69 2.95
N LYS A 106 0.99 -4.45 3.27
CA LYS A 106 2.10 -4.76 2.36
C LYS A 106 2.41 -6.26 2.39
N LYS A 107 3.09 -6.73 1.35
CA LYS A 107 3.63 -8.09 1.31
C LYS A 107 4.61 -8.27 2.49
N GLU A 108 4.51 -9.38 3.21
CA GLU A 108 5.42 -9.71 4.32
C GLU A 108 6.80 -10.14 3.82
#